data_AF-A0A7S3AQK2-F1
#
_entry.id   AF-A0A7S3AQK2-F1
#
_cell.length_a   1.000
_cell.length_b   1.000
_cell.length_c   1.000
_cell.angle_alpha   90.00
_cell.angle_beta   90.00
_cell.angle_gamma   90.00
#
_symmetry.space_group_name_H-M   'P 1'
#
loop_
_entity.id
_entity.type
_entity.pdbx_description
1 polymer ?
#
loop_
_entity_poly.entity_id
_entity_poly.type
_entity_poly.pdbx_seq_one_letter_code
_entity_poly.pdbx_strand_id
1 'polypeptide(L)'
;VPLASGTLDAVVFCLALMGSNYVDFLREAHRLLRPKGALKVAEVSSRFHDLDRWIEQLRELGFLLKERNESNTHFVLLQFERHGSAAQALEGVPLKPCIYKRR
;
A
#
# COMPACT_ATOMS: atom_id res chain seq x y z
N VAL A 1 -14.79 14.42 3.83
CA VAL A 1 -16.12 13.75 3.85
C VAL A 1 -15.88 12.25 3.90
N PRO A 2 -16.51 11.50 4.82
CA PRO A 2 -16.38 10.04 4.86
C PRO A 2 -17.10 9.41 3.66
N LEU A 3 -16.44 8.44 3.00
CA LEU A 3 -16.98 7.72 1.83
C LEU A 3 -17.54 6.35 2.22
N ALA A 4 -18.58 5.91 1.52
CA ALA A 4 -19.16 4.59 1.72
C ALA A 4 -18.23 3.47 1.22
N SER A 5 -18.39 2.27 1.80
CA SER A 5 -17.57 1.11 1.45
C SER A 5 -17.83 0.66 0.01
N GLY A 6 -16.79 0.21 -0.69
CA GLY A 6 -16.90 -0.34 -2.04
C GLY A 6 -17.31 0.66 -3.12
N THR A 7 -17.06 1.95 -2.92
CA THR A 7 -17.47 3.03 -3.84
C THR A 7 -16.38 3.44 -4.82
N LEU A 8 -15.11 3.16 -4.53
CA LEU A 8 -13.99 3.61 -5.35
C LEU A 8 -13.52 2.53 -6.32
N ASP A 9 -13.20 2.94 -7.53
CA ASP A 9 -12.53 2.10 -8.53
C ASP A 9 -11.03 1.97 -8.26
N ALA A 10 -10.42 3.05 -7.75
CA ALA A 10 -9.00 3.12 -7.49
C ALA A 10 -8.67 3.95 -6.25
N VAL A 11 -7.59 3.57 -5.55
CA VAL A 11 -6.96 4.31 -4.46
C VAL A 11 -5.48 4.43 -4.75
N VAL A 12 -4.90 5.60 -4.51
CA VAL A 12 -3.50 5.89 -4.77
C VAL A 12 -2.83 6.42 -3.51
N PHE A 13 -1.78 5.75 -3.07
CA PHE A 13 -0.83 6.30 -2.11
C PHE A 13 0.45 6.68 -2.85
N CYS A 14 0.74 7.98 -2.92
CA CYS A 14 1.96 8.50 -3.52
C CYS A 14 2.75 9.23 -2.43
N LEU A 15 3.80 8.59 -1.93
CA LEU A 15 4.66 9.10 -0.85
C LEU A 15 3.86 9.45 0.42
N ALA A 16 2.86 8.63 0.73
CA ALA A 16 1.83 8.92 1.74
C ALA A 16 1.82 7.92 2.90
N LEU A 17 2.48 6.76 2.77
CA LEU A 17 2.53 5.72 3.82
C LEU A 17 3.63 6.02 4.85
N MET A 18 3.75 7.28 5.28
CA MET A 18 4.82 7.74 6.18
C MET A 18 4.49 7.58 7.67
N GLY A 19 3.21 7.38 8.02
CA GLY A 19 2.76 7.18 9.40
C GLY A 19 3.12 5.79 9.94
N SER A 20 3.32 5.68 11.25
CA SER A 20 3.52 4.39 11.94
C SER A 20 2.29 3.48 11.84
N ASN A 21 1.11 4.06 11.62
CA ASN A 21 -0.17 3.37 11.44
C ASN A 21 -0.59 3.22 9.96
N TYR A 22 0.37 3.16 9.02
CA TYR A 22 0.05 3.06 7.59
C TYR A 22 -0.87 1.87 7.22
N VAL A 23 -0.89 0.83 8.04
CA VAL A 23 -1.79 -0.33 7.88
C VAL A 23 -3.25 0.09 7.95
N ASP A 24 -3.60 1.06 8.80
CA ASP A 24 -4.98 1.55 8.89
C ASP A 24 -5.38 2.28 7.61
N PHE A 25 -4.44 2.97 6.96
CA PHE A 25 -4.67 3.60 5.67
C PHE A 25 -4.93 2.54 4.58
N LEU A 26 -4.18 1.43 4.60
CA LEU A 26 -4.39 0.30 3.68
C LEU A 26 -5.72 -0.42 3.94
N ARG A 27 -6.12 -0.60 5.21
CA ARG A 27 -7.44 -1.14 5.57
C ARG A 27 -8.56 -0.24 5.08
N GLU A 28 -8.41 1.06 5.24
CA GLU A 28 -9.37 2.03 4.76
C GLU A 28 -9.45 2.02 3.22
N ALA A 29 -8.31 1.94 2.53
CA ALA A 29 -8.28 1.74 1.08
C ALA A 29 -9.03 0.46 0.67
N HIS A 30 -8.83 -0.64 1.40
CA HIS A 30 -9.55 -1.89 1.15
C HIS A 30 -11.06 -1.71 1.35
N ARG A 31 -11.48 -1.03 2.43
CA ARG A 31 -12.90 -0.74 2.70
C ARG A 31 -13.53 0.09 1.56
N LEU A 32 -12.81 1.09 1.08
CA LEU A 32 -13.28 2.03 0.05
C LEU A 32 -13.35 1.42 -1.35
N LEU A 33 -12.36 0.61 -1.73
CA LEU A 33 -12.29 0.01 -3.06
C LEU A 33 -13.43 -0.98 -3.30
N ARG A 34 -14.05 -1.00 -4.47
CA ARG A 34 -14.95 -2.09 -4.87
C ARG A 34 -14.18 -3.41 -5.07
N PRO A 35 -14.83 -4.60 -5.09
CA PRO A 35 -14.16 -5.83 -5.48
C PRO A 35 -13.45 -5.67 -6.83
N LYS A 36 -12.20 -6.14 -6.92
CA LYS A 36 -11.31 -5.95 -8.08
C LYS A 36 -10.91 -4.49 -8.38
N GLY A 37 -11.15 -3.57 -7.45
CA GLY A 37 -10.65 -2.20 -7.53
C GLY A 37 -9.12 -2.14 -7.39
N ALA A 38 -8.52 -1.08 -7.91
CA ALA A 38 -7.06 -0.93 -7.99
C ALA A 38 -6.48 -0.14 -6.81
N LEU A 39 -5.48 -0.71 -6.14
CA LEU A 39 -4.63 0.02 -5.21
C LEU A 39 -3.28 0.30 -5.89
N LYS A 40 -2.87 1.56 -5.96
CA LYS A 40 -1.56 1.96 -6.47
C LYS A 40 -0.72 2.56 -5.36
N VAL A 41 0.51 2.08 -5.21
CA VAL A 41 1.45 2.56 -4.20
C VAL A 41 2.73 3.00 -4.90
N ALA A 42 3.11 4.26 -4.70
CA ALA A 42 4.40 4.79 -5.08
C ALA A 42 5.11 5.24 -3.80
N GLU A 43 6.22 4.59 -3.46
CA GLU A 43 6.96 4.84 -2.23
C GLU A 43 8.47 4.81 -2.47
N VAL A 44 9.23 5.48 -1.60
CA VAL A 44 10.70 5.52 -1.70
C VAL A 44 11.25 4.11 -1.47
N SER A 45 12.03 3.59 -2.42
CA SER A 45 12.56 2.22 -2.40
C SER A 45 13.34 1.91 -1.11
N SER A 46 14.16 2.86 -0.64
CA SER A 46 14.95 2.73 0.59
C SER A 46 14.12 2.59 1.88
N ARG A 47 12.80 2.84 1.84
CA ARG A 47 11.92 2.66 3.00
C ARG A 47 11.58 1.20 3.29
N PHE A 48 11.62 0.36 2.27
CA PHE A 48 11.36 -1.06 2.41
C PHE A 48 12.62 -1.74 2.95
N HIS A 49 12.50 -2.39 4.12
CA HIS A 49 13.56 -3.30 4.58
C HIS A 49 13.59 -4.57 3.72
N ASP A 50 12.39 -5.08 3.44
CA ASP A 50 12.14 -6.25 2.62
C ASP A 50 10.82 -6.00 1.88
N LEU A 51 10.94 -5.75 0.58
CA LEU A 51 9.80 -5.42 -0.27
C LEU A 51 8.89 -6.63 -0.48
N ASP A 52 9.45 -7.83 -0.60
CA ASP A 52 8.68 -9.05 -0.84
C ASP A 52 7.83 -9.39 0.40
N ARG A 53 8.43 -9.28 1.59
CA ARG A 53 7.67 -9.43 2.84
C ARG A 53 6.56 -8.40 2.98
N TRP A 54 6.79 -7.16 2.57
CA TRP A 54 5.77 -6.12 2.61
C TRP A 54 4.62 -6.41 1.63
N ILE A 55 4.93 -6.93 0.43
CA ILE A 55 3.93 -7.36 -0.56
C ILE A 55 3.08 -8.52 -0.02
N GLU A 56 3.68 -9.51 0.64
CA GLU A 56 2.93 -10.63 1.24
C GLU A 56 2.01 -10.17 2.37
N GLN A 57 2.40 -9.16 3.16
CA GLN A 57 1.48 -8.55 4.11
C GLN A 57 0.28 -7.87 3.45
N LEU A 58 0.49 -7.21 2.31
CA LEU A 58 -0.62 -6.64 1.54
C LEU A 58 -1.56 -7.74 1.03
N ARG A 59 -1.02 -8.91 0.69
CA ARG A 59 -1.82 -10.09 0.34
C ARG A 59 -2.73 -10.53 1.49
N GLU A 60 -2.22 -10.58 2.71
CA GLU A 60 -3.02 -10.86 3.92
C GLU A 60 -4.10 -9.79 4.18
N LEU A 61 -3.86 -8.55 3.76
CA LEU A 61 -4.86 -7.47 3.77
C LEU A 61 -5.87 -7.54 2.61
N GLY A 62 -5.80 -8.56 1.75
CA GLY A 62 -6.70 -8.71 0.61
C GLY A 62 -6.26 -7.93 -0.63
N PHE A 63 -4.97 -7.67 -0.80
CA PHE A 63 -4.43 -7.04 -2.01
C PHE A 63 -3.53 -7.99 -2.79
N LEU A 64 -3.92 -8.32 -4.03
CA LEU A 64 -3.12 -9.17 -4.91
C LEU A 64 -2.24 -8.31 -5.81
N LEU A 65 -0.93 -8.52 -5.80
CA LEU A 65 -0.01 -7.81 -6.68
C LEU A 65 -0.31 -8.13 -8.16
N LYS A 66 -0.36 -7.10 -8.99
CA LYS A 66 -0.54 -7.18 -10.44
C LYS A 66 0.66 -6.66 -11.21
N GLU A 67 1.26 -5.58 -10.72
CA GLU A 67 2.43 -4.97 -11.36
C GLU A 67 3.40 -4.48 -10.29
N ARG A 68 4.69 -4.69 -10.55
CA ARG A 68 5.81 -4.19 -9.75
C ARG A 68 6.81 -3.54 -10.70
N ASN A 69 7.12 -2.28 -10.45
CA ASN A 69 8.07 -1.51 -11.24
C ASN A 69 9.11 -0.84 -10.32
N GLU A 70 10.35 -1.31 -10.44
CA GLU A 70 11.53 -0.80 -9.73
C GLU A 70 12.57 -0.19 -10.70
N SER A 71 12.13 0.19 -11.91
CA SER A 71 13.02 0.80 -12.91
C SER A 71 13.56 2.16 -12.48
N ASN A 72 12.85 2.84 -11.58
CA ASN A 72 13.29 4.10 -11.00
C ASN A 72 14.26 3.86 -9.84
N THR A 73 15.34 4.63 -9.79
CA THR A 73 16.39 4.49 -8.78
C THR A 73 15.96 4.89 -7.36
N HIS A 74 14.85 5.61 -7.19
CA HIS A 74 14.42 6.19 -5.91
C HIS A 74 13.06 5.69 -5.45
N PHE A 75 12.20 5.29 -6.38
CA PHE A 75 10.82 4.91 -6.07
C PHE A 75 10.51 3.53 -6.61
N VAL A 76 9.70 2.79 -5.85
CA VAL A 76 9.02 1.59 -6.35
C VAL A 76 7.56 1.94 -6.60
N LEU A 77 7.04 1.49 -7.74
CA LEU A 77 5.64 1.60 -8.10
C LEU A 77 5.03 0.20 -8.09
N LEU A 78 3.99 0.03 -7.29
CA LEU A 78 3.27 -1.22 -7.12
C LEU A 78 1.80 -1.01 -7.46
N GLN A 79 1.23 -1.95 -8.19
CA GLN A 79 -0.21 -2.01 -8.45
C GLN A 79 -0.77 -3.31 -7.92
N PHE A 80 -1.85 -3.20 -7.14
CA PHE A 80 -2.57 -4.32 -6.56
C PHE A 80 -4.03 -4.26 -6.97
N GLU A 81 -4.68 -5.41 -6.95
CA GLU A 81 -6.12 -5.55 -7.08
C GLU A 81 -6.71 -5.93 -5.71
N ARG A 82 -7.87 -5.38 -5.36
CA ARG A 82 -8.60 -5.75 -4.13
C ARG A 82 -9.27 -7.12 -4.30
N HIS A 83 -8.93 -8.08 -3.44
CA HIS A 83 -9.49 -9.42 -3.36
C HIS A 83 -9.94 -9.78 -1.93
N GLY A 84 -11.01 -10.57 -1.81
CA GLY A 84 -11.44 -11.15 -0.54
C GLY A 84 -11.80 -10.13 0.56
N SER A 85 -11.66 -10.56 1.82
CA SER A 85 -11.85 -9.76 3.02
C SER A 85 -10.49 -9.47 3.66
N ALA A 86 -10.24 -8.21 4.06
CA ALA A 86 -9.01 -7.83 4.75
C ALA A 86 -8.89 -8.52 6.11
N ALA A 87 -7.71 -9.06 6.43
CA ALA A 87 -7.39 -9.56 7.77
C ALA A 87 -7.50 -8.43 8.81
N GLN A 88 -8.25 -8.68 9.89
CA GLN A 88 -8.54 -7.67 10.92
C GLN A 88 -7.37 -7.44 11.90
N ALA A 89 -6.51 -8.45 12.12
CA ALA A 89 -5.50 -8.42 13.18
C ALA A 89 -4.04 -8.25 12.70
N LEU A 90 -3.80 -7.84 11.44
CA LEU A 90 -2.45 -7.71 10.91
C LEU A 90 -1.67 -6.54 11.53
N GLU A 91 -0.55 -6.80 12.17
CA GLU A 91 0.45 -5.78 12.48
C GLU A 91 1.42 -5.63 11.28
N GLY A 92 1.56 -4.41 10.78
CA GLY A 92 2.39 -4.13 9.59
C GLY A 92 3.87 -4.17 9.90
N VAL A 93 4.69 -4.60 8.93
CA VAL A 93 6.14 -4.47 9.01
C VAL A 93 6.50 -2.98 8.93
N PRO A 94 7.18 -2.41 9.93
CA PRO A 94 7.49 -0.99 9.93
C PRO A 94 8.34 -0.61 8.71
N LEU A 95 7.90 0.43 8.01
CA LEU A 95 8.68 1.07 6.95
C LEU A 95 9.73 1.99 7.59
N LYS A 96 10.93 2.03 7.00
CA LYS A 96 11.95 3.00 7.45
C LYS A 96 11.45 4.43 7.21
N PRO A 97 11.85 5.40 8.06
CA PRO A 97 11.53 6.80 7.84
C PRO A 97 12.11 7.29 6.51
N CYS A 98 11.41 8.21 5.86
CA CYS A 98 11.93 8.87 4.66
C CYS A 98 12.96 9.94 5.07
N ILE A 99 14.25 9.65 4.91
CA ILE A 99 15.32 10.62 5.18
C ILE A 99 15.78 11.23 3.87
N TYR A 100 15.46 12.51 3.67
CA TYR A 100 15.97 13.27 2.54
C TYR A 100 17.42 13.71 2.81
N LYS A 101 18.31 13.46 1.83
CA LYS A 101 19.68 13.99 1.88
C LYS A 101 19.64 15.53 1.87
N ARG A 102 20.53 16.18 2.62
CA ARG A 102 20.70 17.64 2.56
C ARG A 102 21.08 18.03 1.12
N ARG A 103 20.47 19.12 0.64
CA ARG A 103 20.76 19.73 -0.66
C ARG A 103 22.05 20.51 -0.60
#